data_AF-A0A669QD05-F1
#
_entry.id   AF-A0A669QD05-F1
#
_cell.length_a   1.000
_cell.length_b   1.000
_cell.length_c   1.000
_cell.angle_alpha   90.00
_cell.angle_beta   90.00
_cell.angle_gamma   90.00
#
_symmetry.space_group_name_H-M   'P 1'
#
loop_
_entity.id
_entity.type
_entity.pdbx_description
1 polymer ?
#
loop_
_entity_poly.entity_id
_entity_poly.type
_entity_poly.pdbx_seq_one_letter_code
_entity_poly.pdbx_strand_id
1 'polypeptide(L)'
;MEVWRQCAHWLVAARVLPAGHRASSPTGQVWDLAQALRDGVLLCHLLNALLPNAVPPRDICPRPQMSQFLCLRNIRTFLTACADKFGLPKHRLFGAFDLFDVQDFGKVIDTLSTLSWTPIAQSKGFTPFPTEECDGDDEIYSGLSDLIDDTVEDDDELYDCVEAEGDDGDDIYEDLMRVEVPPVEVDRRHCCLQELRQTEEKYTETLESICTLSSGTDIRMKLQECSQRANNGRFSLRDLLMVPMQRVLKYHLLLQELVKLTPDPSERERLRAALDAMRVGGRGGGPGQRQRRGPQSLAQFGRPKIDGELKVCSSERRSKADRYGFLLDKALIICKRRGDAYEAKDVVDLQSHQLRDSGLGPRDGKKWSHTFLLINTAGLQGYELFFKTRELKKKWLEQFEMALSNIFPEHALADGHDFQMFSFEDTTSCRACQMLLRGTFYQGYRCNRCRAPAHKECLGRMGTCGAGEMSCGVGGSGAMWGLPKMEASQHYSGVPPPPGNVGPALRLSPGDVVEAMVAEVEQLWWQGRNVVNGETGWFPCAAVRPFICVRAVRSFGSAKARYDFCARDRTELTLREGDIIRVLSKKGHPGWWKGEIYGRVGWFPANYVEEDYSEYC
;
A
#
# COMPACT_ATOMS: atom_id res chain seq x y z
N MET A 1 21.03 -42.82 -7.43
CA MET A 1 20.86 -41.34 -7.39
C MET A 1 20.02 -41.02 -6.17
N GLU A 2 20.46 -40.13 -5.29
CA GLU A 2 19.71 -39.77 -4.06
C GLU A 2 18.25 -39.40 -4.37
N VAL A 3 17.32 -39.80 -3.51
CA VAL A 3 15.87 -39.65 -3.76
C VAL A 3 15.48 -38.17 -3.92
N TRP A 4 16.07 -37.27 -3.14
CA TRP A 4 15.80 -35.83 -3.23
C TRP A 4 16.21 -35.23 -4.59
N ARG A 5 17.26 -35.76 -5.24
CA ARG A 5 17.67 -35.33 -6.60
C ARG A 5 16.64 -35.76 -7.65
N GLN A 6 16.11 -36.97 -7.52
CA GLN A 6 15.01 -37.42 -8.39
C GLN A 6 13.76 -36.56 -8.20
N CYS A 7 13.45 -36.17 -6.95
CA CYS A 7 12.40 -35.21 -6.67
C CYS A 7 12.65 -33.86 -7.36
N ALA A 8 13.87 -33.31 -7.28
CA ALA A 8 14.22 -32.06 -7.96
C ALA A 8 14.04 -32.16 -9.49
N HIS A 9 14.49 -33.26 -10.11
CA HIS A 9 14.29 -33.51 -11.54
C HIS A 9 12.81 -33.65 -11.92
N TRP A 10 12.01 -34.29 -11.08
CA TRP A 10 10.57 -34.41 -11.29
C TRP A 10 9.87 -33.03 -11.22
N LEU A 11 10.26 -32.16 -10.29
CA LEU A 11 9.76 -30.79 -10.20
C LEU A 11 10.16 -29.93 -11.42
N VAL A 12 11.38 -30.12 -11.95
CA VAL A 12 11.82 -29.47 -13.19
C VAL A 12 11.00 -29.98 -14.38
N ALA A 13 10.76 -31.29 -14.48
CA ALA A 13 9.94 -31.87 -15.54
C ALA A 13 8.49 -31.35 -15.50
N ALA A 14 7.95 -31.13 -14.30
CA ALA A 14 6.65 -30.51 -14.08
C ALA A 14 6.63 -28.98 -14.28
N ARG A 15 7.76 -28.37 -14.69
CA ARG A 15 7.96 -26.91 -14.85
C ARG A 15 7.73 -26.07 -13.58
N VAL A 16 7.83 -26.70 -12.42
CA VAL A 16 7.68 -26.04 -11.11
C VAL A 16 8.99 -25.45 -10.62
N LEU A 17 10.10 -26.13 -10.87
CA LEU A 17 11.43 -25.66 -10.52
C LEU A 17 12.18 -25.26 -11.80
N PRO A 18 12.80 -24.06 -11.88
CA PRO A 18 13.58 -23.67 -13.04
C PRO A 18 14.72 -24.66 -13.32
N ALA A 19 14.93 -25.02 -14.59
CA ALA A 19 15.95 -26.01 -14.96
C ALA A 19 17.38 -25.62 -14.55
N GLY A 20 17.67 -24.31 -14.46
CA GLY A 20 18.96 -23.76 -14.04
C GLY A 20 19.10 -23.53 -12.53
N HIS A 21 18.12 -23.91 -11.71
CA HIS A 21 18.15 -23.69 -10.26
C HIS A 21 19.26 -24.50 -9.56
N ARG A 22 19.81 -24.01 -8.44
CA ARG A 22 20.92 -24.70 -7.72
C ARG A 22 20.57 -26.13 -7.32
N ALA A 23 19.33 -26.38 -6.92
CA ALA A 23 18.86 -27.71 -6.52
C ALA A 23 18.86 -28.76 -7.66
N SER A 24 18.82 -28.35 -8.94
CA SER A 24 18.94 -29.26 -10.09
C SER A 24 20.38 -29.40 -10.60
N SER A 25 21.33 -28.65 -10.03
CA SER A 25 22.75 -28.69 -10.40
C SER A 25 23.43 -29.96 -9.86
N PRO A 26 24.48 -30.49 -10.55
CA PRO A 26 25.33 -31.55 -10.01
C PRO A 26 25.94 -31.21 -8.64
N THR A 27 26.22 -29.93 -8.38
CA THR A 27 26.78 -29.44 -7.10
C THR A 27 25.71 -29.06 -6.07
N GLY A 28 24.43 -29.20 -6.41
CA GLY A 28 23.33 -28.86 -5.51
C GLY A 28 23.31 -29.73 -4.27
N GLN A 29 22.84 -29.15 -3.17
CA GLN A 29 22.63 -29.81 -1.89
C GLN A 29 21.13 -29.98 -1.61
N VAL A 30 20.78 -30.93 -0.73
CA VAL A 30 19.39 -31.12 -0.29
C VAL A 30 18.80 -29.84 0.34
N TRP A 31 19.66 -29.02 0.96
CA TRP A 31 19.28 -27.71 1.50
C TRP A 31 18.73 -26.77 0.43
N ASP A 32 19.30 -26.75 -0.79
CA ASP A 32 18.83 -25.89 -1.88
C ASP A 32 17.39 -26.27 -2.27
N LEU A 33 17.06 -27.56 -2.26
CA LEU A 33 15.70 -28.04 -2.52
C LEU A 33 14.75 -27.70 -1.36
N ALA A 34 15.20 -27.92 -0.12
CA ALA A 34 14.40 -27.60 1.06
C ALA A 34 14.06 -26.11 1.13
N GLN A 35 15.03 -25.23 0.84
CA GLN A 35 14.84 -23.79 0.80
C GLN A 35 13.82 -23.38 -0.29
N ALA A 36 13.92 -23.95 -1.49
CA ALA A 36 13.00 -23.63 -2.60
C ALA A 36 11.55 -24.03 -2.33
N LEU A 37 11.31 -25.13 -1.60
CA LEU A 37 9.96 -25.62 -1.28
C LEU A 37 9.38 -25.01 0.00
N ARG A 38 10.23 -24.38 0.83
CA ARG A 38 9.95 -24.04 2.23
C ARG A 38 8.73 -23.17 2.45
N ASP A 39 8.40 -22.31 1.50
CA ASP A 39 7.31 -21.35 1.62
C ASP A 39 5.96 -21.89 1.10
N GLY A 40 5.96 -23.10 0.54
CA GLY A 40 4.79 -23.81 0.03
C GLY A 40 4.22 -23.27 -1.29
N VAL A 41 4.82 -22.25 -1.91
CA VAL A 41 4.32 -21.66 -3.18
C VAL A 41 4.51 -22.64 -4.33
N LEU A 42 5.73 -23.13 -4.54
CA LEU A 42 6.05 -24.12 -5.57
C LEU A 42 5.24 -25.42 -5.40
N LEU A 43 4.96 -25.81 -4.16
CA LEU A 43 4.12 -26.99 -3.86
C LEU A 43 2.67 -26.79 -4.31
N CYS A 44 2.07 -25.63 -4.04
CA CYS A 44 0.73 -25.33 -4.53
C CYS A 44 0.70 -25.28 -6.06
N HIS A 45 1.76 -24.74 -6.67
CA HIS A 45 1.90 -24.64 -8.12
C HIS A 45 2.03 -26.02 -8.79
N LEU A 46 2.82 -26.93 -8.20
CA LEU A 46 2.89 -28.33 -8.61
C LEU A 46 1.52 -28.98 -8.71
N LEU A 47 0.64 -28.79 -7.72
CA LEU A 47 -0.70 -29.37 -7.78
C LEU A 47 -1.51 -28.82 -8.96
N ASN A 48 -1.36 -27.54 -9.29
CA ASN A 48 -2.02 -26.92 -10.44
C ASN A 48 -1.46 -27.42 -11.78
N ALA A 49 -0.15 -27.69 -11.86
CA ALA A 49 0.47 -28.31 -13.04
C ALA A 49 -0.04 -29.75 -13.28
N LEU A 50 -0.22 -30.52 -12.20
CA LEU A 50 -0.74 -31.89 -12.26
C LEU A 50 -2.26 -31.92 -12.52
N LEU A 51 -3.02 -31.05 -11.86
CA LEU A 51 -4.47 -30.92 -12.00
C LEU A 51 -4.85 -29.43 -12.02
N PRO A 52 -5.33 -28.90 -13.16
CA PRO A 52 -5.70 -27.49 -13.27
C PRO A 52 -6.69 -27.06 -12.19
N ASN A 53 -6.44 -25.92 -11.55
CA ASN A 53 -7.24 -25.39 -10.43
C ASN A 53 -7.38 -26.35 -9.22
N ALA A 54 -6.40 -27.22 -9.00
CA ALA A 54 -6.30 -28.00 -7.76
C ALA A 54 -6.20 -27.10 -6.52
N VAL A 55 -5.47 -25.99 -6.61
CA VAL A 55 -5.44 -24.94 -5.61
C VAL A 55 -5.87 -23.63 -6.27
N PRO A 56 -6.98 -23.00 -5.85
CA PRO A 56 -7.38 -21.72 -6.40
C PRO A 56 -6.28 -20.66 -6.21
N PRO A 57 -5.91 -19.88 -7.24
CA PRO A 57 -4.82 -18.89 -7.13
C PRO A 57 -5.00 -17.89 -5.98
N ARG A 58 -6.25 -17.53 -5.65
CA ARG A 58 -6.60 -16.65 -4.52
C ARG A 58 -6.20 -17.19 -3.13
N ASP A 59 -6.04 -18.50 -3.01
CA ASP A 59 -5.73 -19.18 -1.75
C ASP A 59 -4.21 -19.35 -1.56
N ILE A 60 -3.42 -19.06 -2.61
CA ILE A 60 -1.95 -19.06 -2.61
C ILE A 60 -1.46 -17.64 -2.29
N CYS A 61 -0.52 -17.52 -1.37
CA CYS A 61 0.25 -16.28 -1.21
C CYS A 61 1.53 -16.38 -2.05
N PRO A 62 1.64 -15.70 -3.21
CA PRO A 62 2.78 -15.89 -4.14
C PRO A 62 4.09 -15.33 -3.60
N ARG A 63 4.05 -14.26 -2.79
CA ARG A 63 5.22 -13.65 -2.16
C ARG A 63 5.00 -13.62 -0.64
N PRO A 64 5.17 -14.75 0.06
CA PRO A 64 4.96 -14.81 1.50
C PRO A 64 6.07 -14.10 2.29
N GLN A 65 7.19 -13.70 1.66
CA GLN A 65 8.32 -13.00 2.29
C GLN A 65 8.86 -13.76 3.51
N MET A 66 8.83 -15.09 3.44
CA MET A 66 9.14 -16.00 4.55
C MET A 66 8.37 -15.72 5.86
N SER A 67 7.22 -15.04 5.79
CA SER A 67 6.27 -14.94 6.89
C SER A 67 5.83 -16.34 7.28
N GLN A 68 6.18 -16.77 8.49
CA GLN A 68 5.84 -18.10 8.98
C GLN A 68 4.34 -18.36 8.87
N PHE A 69 3.50 -17.37 9.18
CA PHE A 69 2.06 -17.48 9.02
C PHE A 69 1.63 -17.74 7.56
N LEU A 70 2.15 -16.99 6.59
CA LEU A 70 1.78 -17.12 5.18
C LEU A 70 2.35 -18.40 4.55
N CYS A 71 3.60 -18.76 4.87
CA CYS A 71 4.22 -20.00 4.44
C CYS A 71 3.45 -21.22 4.96
N LEU A 72 3.14 -21.26 6.25
CA LEU A 72 2.34 -22.35 6.84
C LEU A 72 0.93 -22.43 6.22
N ARG A 73 0.33 -21.29 5.86
CA ARG A 73 -0.95 -21.28 5.14
C ARG A 73 -0.81 -21.97 3.77
N ASN A 74 0.18 -21.59 2.97
CA ASN A 74 0.42 -22.21 1.66
C ASN A 74 0.67 -23.73 1.79
N ILE A 75 1.56 -24.14 2.71
CA ILE A 75 1.87 -25.56 2.96
C ILE A 75 0.60 -26.33 3.35
N ARG A 76 -0.24 -25.79 4.23
CA ARG A 76 -1.49 -26.44 4.62
C ARG A 76 -2.50 -26.52 3.48
N THR A 77 -2.56 -25.49 2.64
CA THR A 77 -3.38 -25.50 1.43
C THR A 77 -2.95 -26.63 0.49
N PHE A 78 -1.64 -26.80 0.28
CA PHE A 78 -1.07 -27.93 -0.45
C PHE A 78 -1.48 -29.28 0.17
N LEU A 79 -1.25 -29.47 1.48
CA LEU A 79 -1.56 -30.73 2.17
C LEU A 79 -3.05 -31.09 2.09
N THR A 80 -3.92 -30.07 2.20
CA THR A 80 -5.38 -30.24 2.07
C THR A 80 -5.76 -30.67 0.66
N ALA A 81 -5.21 -30.03 -0.37
CA ALA A 81 -5.47 -30.39 -1.75
C ALA A 81 -4.92 -31.78 -2.11
N CYS A 82 -3.76 -32.19 -1.57
CA CYS A 82 -3.23 -33.54 -1.71
C CYS A 82 -4.20 -34.61 -1.15
N ALA A 83 -4.79 -34.36 0.02
CA ALA A 83 -5.77 -35.27 0.60
C ALA A 83 -7.08 -35.31 -0.21
N ASP A 84 -7.63 -34.13 -0.52
CA ASP A 84 -9.00 -34.01 -1.04
C ASP A 84 -9.10 -34.27 -2.55
N LYS A 85 -8.09 -33.85 -3.33
CA LYS A 85 -8.13 -33.91 -4.80
C LYS A 85 -7.25 -35.01 -5.40
N PHE A 86 -6.15 -35.34 -4.73
CA PHE A 86 -5.22 -36.38 -5.18
C PHE A 86 -5.37 -37.69 -4.41
N GLY A 87 -6.21 -37.72 -3.37
CA GLY A 87 -6.55 -38.93 -2.62
C GLY A 87 -5.40 -39.48 -1.78
N LEU A 88 -4.41 -38.65 -1.42
CA LEU A 88 -3.31 -39.09 -0.58
C LEU A 88 -3.80 -39.41 0.84
N PRO A 89 -3.45 -40.57 1.40
CA PRO A 89 -3.86 -40.92 2.75
C PRO A 89 -3.13 -40.04 3.79
N LYS A 90 -3.84 -39.59 4.82
CA LYS A 90 -3.31 -38.64 5.82
C LYS A 90 -2.01 -39.07 6.51
N HIS A 91 -1.76 -40.37 6.66
CA HIS A 91 -0.52 -40.89 7.28
C HIS A 91 0.70 -40.81 6.36
N ARG A 92 0.51 -40.57 5.05
CA ARG A 92 1.58 -40.33 4.07
C ARG A 92 1.85 -38.84 3.86
N LEU A 93 1.10 -37.96 4.52
CA LEU A 93 1.29 -36.52 4.43
C LEU A 93 2.24 -36.07 5.55
N PHE A 94 3.20 -35.22 5.21
CA PHE A 94 4.02 -34.52 6.19
C PHE A 94 3.20 -33.47 6.98
N GLY A 95 3.64 -33.15 8.19
CA GLY A 95 3.12 -32.05 8.99
C GLY A 95 3.72 -30.71 8.55
N ALA A 96 2.98 -29.61 8.60
CA ALA A 96 3.45 -28.33 8.03
C ALA A 96 4.83 -27.84 8.54
N PHE A 97 5.20 -28.19 9.78
CA PHE A 97 6.50 -27.87 10.36
C PHE A 97 7.64 -28.80 9.90
N ASP A 98 7.33 -30.00 9.40
CA ASP A 98 8.31 -30.93 8.82
C ASP A 98 9.03 -30.29 7.63
N LEU A 99 8.33 -29.41 6.90
CA LEU A 99 8.87 -28.59 5.83
C LEU A 99 9.33 -27.19 6.30
N PHE A 100 8.46 -26.42 6.96
CA PHE A 100 8.77 -25.02 7.27
C PHE A 100 9.97 -24.87 8.22
N ASP A 101 10.03 -25.70 9.25
CA ASP A 101 11.15 -25.78 10.20
C ASP A 101 12.12 -26.93 9.85
N VAL A 102 11.95 -27.53 8.67
CA VAL A 102 12.76 -28.64 8.14
C VAL A 102 13.00 -29.74 9.19
N GLN A 103 11.97 -30.05 10.00
CA GLN A 103 12.07 -31.01 11.11
C GLN A 103 12.22 -32.44 10.60
N ASP A 104 11.61 -32.73 9.44
CA ASP A 104 11.62 -34.05 8.82
C ASP A 104 11.44 -33.91 7.30
N PHE A 105 12.53 -33.52 6.62
CA PHE A 105 12.48 -33.33 5.18
C PHE A 105 12.33 -34.64 4.41
N GLY A 106 12.75 -35.77 4.99
CA GLY A 106 12.53 -37.10 4.43
C GLY A 106 11.03 -37.37 4.19
N LYS A 107 10.17 -37.08 5.18
CA LYS A 107 8.71 -37.18 5.01
C LYS A 107 8.16 -36.29 3.90
N VAL A 108 8.75 -35.12 3.67
CA VAL A 108 8.34 -34.23 2.57
C VAL A 108 8.62 -34.91 1.22
N ILE A 109 9.83 -35.46 1.07
CA ILE A 109 10.23 -36.21 -0.13
C ILE A 109 9.35 -37.45 -0.32
N ASP A 110 9.03 -38.19 0.74
CA ASP A 110 8.12 -39.35 0.68
C ASP A 110 6.70 -38.98 0.25
N THR A 111 6.21 -37.83 0.69
CA THR A 111 4.91 -37.31 0.28
C THR A 111 4.90 -36.97 -1.21
N LEU A 112 5.95 -36.31 -1.71
CA LEU A 112 6.09 -35.96 -3.13
C LEU A 112 6.32 -37.20 -4.01
N SER A 113 7.06 -38.18 -3.52
CA SER A 113 7.20 -39.51 -4.13
C SER A 113 5.82 -40.14 -4.28
N THR A 114 5.05 -40.23 -3.20
CA THR A 114 3.68 -40.78 -3.21
C THR A 114 2.77 -40.02 -4.20
N LEU A 115 2.91 -38.69 -4.27
CA LEU A 115 2.17 -37.86 -5.22
C LEU A 115 2.55 -38.17 -6.68
N SER A 116 3.83 -38.37 -6.97
CA SER A 116 4.33 -38.71 -8.31
C SER A 116 3.73 -40.03 -8.84
N TRP A 117 3.47 -40.98 -7.94
CA TRP A 117 2.85 -42.27 -8.26
C TRP A 117 1.33 -42.21 -8.42
N THR A 118 0.68 -41.06 -8.20
CA THR A 118 -0.77 -40.97 -8.39
C THR A 118 -1.16 -41.13 -9.87
N PRO A 119 -2.33 -41.70 -10.18
CA PRO A 119 -2.81 -41.81 -11.56
C PRO A 119 -2.90 -40.46 -12.27
N ILE A 120 -3.25 -39.41 -11.53
CA ILE A 120 -3.33 -38.04 -12.04
C ILE A 120 -1.95 -37.57 -12.51
N ALA A 121 -0.92 -37.74 -11.69
CA ALA A 121 0.44 -37.36 -12.05
C ALA A 121 1.00 -38.18 -13.22
N GLN A 122 0.79 -39.50 -13.21
CA GLN A 122 1.24 -40.37 -14.30
C GLN A 122 0.56 -40.05 -15.64
N SER A 123 -0.71 -39.62 -15.61
CA SER A 123 -1.44 -39.23 -16.82
C SER A 123 -0.82 -38.04 -17.56
N LYS A 124 0.00 -37.22 -16.88
CA LYS A 124 0.73 -36.10 -17.48
C LYS A 124 2.01 -36.52 -18.21
N GLY A 125 2.41 -37.79 -18.12
CA GLY A 125 3.60 -38.30 -18.78
C GLY A 125 4.91 -38.02 -18.04
N PHE A 126 4.85 -37.59 -16.77
CA PHE A 126 6.04 -37.44 -15.94
C PHE A 126 6.44 -38.80 -15.35
N THR A 127 7.74 -39.13 -15.42
CA THR A 127 8.27 -40.34 -14.80
C THR A 127 8.18 -40.20 -13.26
N PRO A 128 7.48 -41.10 -12.55
CA PRO A 128 7.42 -41.07 -11.09
C PRO A 128 8.77 -41.42 -10.47
N PHE A 129 8.97 -41.08 -9.20
CA PHE A 129 10.20 -41.39 -8.45
C PHE A 129 9.86 -42.04 -7.10
N PRO A 130 10.74 -42.90 -6.54
CA PRO A 130 12.02 -43.34 -7.07
C PRO A 130 11.87 -44.43 -8.17
N THR A 131 12.76 -44.45 -9.17
CA THR A 131 12.73 -45.44 -10.27
C THR A 131 13.52 -46.74 -10.00
N GLU A 132 14.43 -46.74 -9.02
CA GLU A 132 15.26 -47.89 -8.61
C GLU A 132 15.43 -47.91 -7.08
N GLU A 133 15.88 -49.05 -6.49
CA GLU A 133 16.29 -49.12 -5.08
C GLU A 133 17.42 -48.12 -4.83
N CYS A 134 17.07 -46.99 -4.23
CA CYS A 134 18.01 -45.95 -3.85
C CYS A 134 18.50 -46.19 -2.44
N ASP A 135 19.78 -45.88 -2.20
CA ASP A 135 20.32 -45.78 -0.84
C ASP A 135 19.53 -44.71 -0.09
N GLY A 136 18.63 -45.17 0.79
CA GLY A 136 17.88 -44.32 1.72
C GLY A 136 18.81 -43.90 2.84
N ASP A 137 19.72 -42.98 2.54
CA ASP A 137 20.64 -42.46 3.54
C ASP A 137 19.98 -41.29 4.28
N ASP A 138 19.11 -41.63 5.24
CA ASP A 138 18.37 -40.64 6.05
C ASP A 138 19.30 -39.66 6.80
N GLU A 139 20.59 -39.99 6.93
CA GLU A 139 21.62 -39.11 7.50
C GLU A 139 21.75 -37.77 6.74
N ILE A 140 21.46 -37.73 5.43
CA ILE A 140 21.57 -36.50 4.62
C ILE A 140 20.57 -35.42 5.03
N TYR A 141 19.47 -35.81 5.68
CA TYR A 141 18.45 -34.86 6.17
C TYR A 141 18.76 -34.37 7.60
N SER A 142 19.75 -34.98 8.27
CA SER A 142 20.16 -34.58 9.60
C SER A 142 20.88 -33.21 9.57
N GLY A 143 20.60 -32.36 10.56
CA GLY A 143 21.24 -31.04 10.66
C GLY A 143 20.66 -29.94 9.77
N LEU A 144 19.70 -30.24 8.86
CA LEU A 144 19.06 -29.21 8.03
C LEU A 144 18.34 -28.14 8.88
N SER A 145 17.77 -28.53 10.02
CA SER A 145 17.10 -27.60 10.93
C SER A 145 18.01 -26.52 11.55
N ASP A 146 19.34 -26.73 11.52
CA ASP A 146 20.33 -25.77 11.98
C ASP A 146 20.75 -24.79 10.87
N LEU A 147 20.58 -25.16 9.59
CA LEU A 147 20.89 -24.32 8.42
C LEU A 147 19.79 -23.29 8.10
N ILE A 148 18.60 -23.45 8.66
CA ILE A 148 17.44 -22.55 8.49
C ILE A 148 17.79 -21.10 8.77
N ASP A 149 18.57 -20.89 9.81
CA ASP A 149 18.84 -19.57 10.36
C ASP A 149 19.87 -18.78 9.51
N ASP A 150 20.61 -19.46 8.61
CA ASP A 150 21.65 -18.87 7.74
C ASP A 150 21.14 -18.42 6.35
N THR A 151 19.85 -18.58 6.05
CA THR A 151 19.30 -18.19 4.73
C THR A 151 19.11 -16.67 4.62
N VAL A 152 19.96 -16.04 3.80
CA VAL A 152 20.05 -14.58 3.62
C VAL A 152 19.43 -14.09 2.30
N GLU A 153 18.95 -14.96 1.43
CA GLU A 153 18.61 -14.57 0.06
C GLU A 153 17.10 -14.72 -0.21
N ASP A 154 16.43 -13.58 -0.45
CA ASP A 154 15.19 -13.52 -1.21
C ASP A 154 15.55 -13.91 -2.66
N ASP A 155 15.33 -15.17 -3.02
CA ASP A 155 15.58 -15.65 -4.39
C ASP A 155 14.40 -15.23 -5.28
N ASP A 156 14.39 -13.94 -5.64
CA ASP A 156 13.28 -13.32 -6.38
C ASP A 156 13.03 -14.00 -7.74
N GLU A 157 14.08 -14.58 -8.34
CA GLU A 157 14.08 -15.29 -9.63
C GLU A 157 13.40 -16.69 -9.53
N LEU A 158 13.25 -17.24 -8.33
CA LEU A 158 12.66 -18.57 -8.12
C LEU A 158 11.18 -18.62 -8.58
N TYR A 159 10.44 -17.52 -8.41
CA TYR A 159 8.99 -17.46 -8.64
C TYR A 159 8.60 -16.94 -10.02
N ASP A 160 9.56 -16.62 -10.90
CA ASP A 160 9.28 -16.12 -12.25
C ASP A 160 8.40 -17.11 -13.06
N CYS A 161 8.57 -18.41 -12.83
CA CYS A 161 7.74 -19.45 -13.45
C CYS A 161 6.29 -19.50 -12.90
N VAL A 162 6.10 -19.14 -11.62
CA VAL A 162 4.78 -19.13 -10.96
C VAL A 162 3.98 -17.88 -11.36
N GLU A 163 4.66 -16.76 -11.60
CA GLU A 163 4.02 -15.51 -12.03
C GLU A 163 3.58 -15.57 -13.51
N ALA A 164 4.32 -16.27 -14.36
CA ALA A 164 3.95 -16.46 -15.78
C ALA A 164 2.65 -17.27 -15.98
N GLU A 165 2.34 -18.22 -15.09
CA GLU A 165 1.11 -19.03 -15.15
C GLU A 165 -0.07 -18.41 -14.38
N GLY A 166 0.17 -17.38 -13.55
CA GLY A 166 -0.89 -16.57 -12.92
C GLY A 166 -1.46 -15.49 -13.84
N ASP A 167 -0.96 -15.43 -15.08
CA ASP A 167 -1.23 -14.40 -16.06
C ASP A 167 -2.30 -14.83 -17.08
N ASP A 168 -3.34 -15.56 -16.62
CA ASP A 168 -4.54 -15.83 -17.40
C ASP A 168 -5.01 -14.55 -18.12
N GLY A 169 -4.89 -13.41 -17.43
CA GLY A 169 -5.25 -12.10 -17.96
C GLY A 169 -4.42 -11.64 -19.15
N ASP A 170 -3.09 -11.85 -19.18
CA ASP A 170 -2.26 -11.42 -20.31
C ASP A 170 -2.47 -12.31 -21.53
N ASP A 171 -2.57 -13.63 -21.35
CA ASP A 171 -2.94 -14.53 -22.45
C ASP A 171 -4.30 -14.15 -23.06
N ILE A 172 -5.30 -13.84 -22.21
CA ILE A 172 -6.61 -13.33 -22.64
C ILE A 172 -6.46 -12.00 -23.38
N TYR A 173 -5.64 -11.08 -22.85
CA TYR A 173 -5.42 -9.77 -23.42
C TYR A 173 -4.72 -9.85 -24.78
N GLU A 174 -3.64 -10.62 -24.90
CA GLU A 174 -2.92 -10.83 -26.16
C GLU A 174 -3.82 -11.49 -27.21
N ASP A 175 -4.64 -12.48 -26.82
CA ASP A 175 -5.62 -13.10 -27.73
C ASP A 175 -6.69 -12.10 -28.24
N LEU A 176 -7.17 -11.20 -27.37
CA LEU A 176 -8.13 -10.15 -27.73
C LEU A 176 -7.49 -9.07 -28.62
N MET A 177 -6.28 -8.65 -28.25
CA MET A 177 -5.59 -7.54 -28.88
C MET A 177 -4.84 -7.94 -30.15
N ARG A 178 -4.65 -9.25 -30.41
CA ARG A 178 -3.95 -9.78 -31.58
C ARG A 178 -4.32 -9.07 -32.87
N VAL A 179 -3.36 -8.35 -33.44
CA VAL A 179 -3.51 -7.62 -34.71
C VAL A 179 -3.03 -8.51 -35.85
N GLU A 180 -3.69 -8.47 -37.01
CA GLU A 180 -3.17 -9.11 -38.24
C GLU A 180 -1.92 -8.35 -38.72
N VAL A 181 -0.83 -9.07 -38.95
CA VAL A 181 0.44 -8.47 -39.39
C VAL A 181 0.25 -7.87 -40.80
N PRO A 182 0.46 -6.55 -40.99
CA PRO A 182 0.32 -5.95 -42.30
C PRO A 182 1.40 -6.48 -43.26
N PRO A 183 1.07 -6.78 -44.53
CA PRO A 183 1.96 -7.46 -45.48
C PRO A 183 3.11 -6.60 -46.07
N VAL A 184 3.37 -5.39 -45.56
CA VAL A 184 4.34 -4.44 -46.16
C VAL A 184 5.27 -3.87 -45.09
N GLU A 185 6.55 -3.66 -45.42
CA GLU A 185 7.50 -2.88 -44.62
C GLU A 185 7.03 -1.42 -44.53
N VAL A 186 6.26 -1.13 -43.48
CA VAL A 186 5.85 0.22 -43.11
C VAL A 186 6.84 0.76 -42.06
N ASP A 187 7.05 2.08 -42.05
CA ASP A 187 7.83 2.79 -41.03
C ASP A 187 7.48 2.28 -39.63
N ARG A 188 8.48 1.78 -38.89
CA ARG A 188 8.32 1.16 -37.56
C ARG A 188 7.58 2.08 -36.59
N ARG A 189 7.78 3.40 -36.70
CA ARG A 189 7.05 4.39 -35.90
C ARG A 189 5.56 4.40 -36.20
N HIS A 190 5.20 4.30 -37.49
CA HIS A 190 3.82 4.23 -37.93
C HIS A 190 3.14 2.93 -37.48
N CYS A 191 3.86 1.80 -37.51
CA CYS A 191 3.38 0.53 -36.97
C CYS A 191 3.03 0.63 -35.48
N CYS A 192 3.89 1.23 -34.64
CA CYS A 192 3.59 1.40 -33.21
C CYS A 192 2.38 2.32 -32.96
N LEU A 193 2.21 3.38 -33.74
CA LEU A 193 1.04 4.27 -33.65
C LEU A 193 -0.24 3.56 -34.08
N GLN A 194 -0.16 2.73 -35.13
CA GLN A 194 -1.28 1.95 -35.63
C GLN A 194 -1.68 0.86 -34.62
N GLU A 195 -0.70 0.17 -34.03
CA GLU A 195 -0.93 -0.81 -32.98
C GLU A 195 -1.58 -0.19 -31.74
N LEU A 196 -1.09 0.97 -31.30
CA LEU A 196 -1.71 1.75 -30.21
C LEU A 196 -3.17 2.04 -30.50
N ARG A 197 -3.49 2.52 -31.70
CA ARG A 197 -4.86 2.85 -32.10
C ARG A 197 -5.76 1.61 -32.17
N GLN A 198 -5.32 0.56 -32.87
CA GLN A 198 -6.10 -0.65 -33.09
C GLN A 198 -6.37 -1.41 -31.78
N THR A 199 -5.38 -1.47 -30.89
CA THR A 199 -5.57 -2.09 -29.58
C THR A 199 -6.45 -1.24 -28.67
N GLU A 200 -6.48 0.09 -28.84
CA GLU A 200 -7.40 0.97 -28.10
C GLU A 200 -8.84 0.84 -28.60
N GLU A 201 -9.07 0.78 -29.91
CA GLU A 201 -10.39 0.55 -30.52
C GLU A 201 -11.00 -0.78 -30.04
N LYS A 202 -10.23 -1.87 -30.08
CA LYS A 202 -10.68 -3.16 -29.54
C LYS A 202 -10.93 -3.14 -28.03
N TYR A 203 -10.14 -2.38 -27.28
CA TYR A 203 -10.32 -2.24 -25.84
C TYR A 203 -11.63 -1.53 -25.50
N THR A 204 -11.94 -0.41 -26.16
CA THR A 204 -13.19 0.33 -25.95
C THR A 204 -14.41 -0.49 -26.35
N GLU A 205 -14.37 -1.22 -27.47
CA GLU A 205 -15.42 -2.16 -27.90
C GLU A 205 -15.67 -3.26 -26.85
N THR A 206 -14.60 -3.77 -26.24
CA THR A 206 -14.69 -4.78 -25.18
C THR A 206 -15.33 -4.22 -23.91
N LEU A 207 -14.98 -3.00 -23.51
CA LEU A 207 -15.60 -2.32 -22.35
C LEU A 207 -17.10 -2.06 -22.56
N GLU A 208 -17.48 -1.59 -23.75
CA GLU A 208 -18.89 -1.38 -24.11
C GLU A 208 -19.67 -2.69 -24.04
N SER A 209 -19.09 -3.77 -24.57
CA SER A 209 -19.65 -5.11 -24.46
C SER A 209 -19.91 -5.49 -23.00
N ILE A 210 -18.95 -5.32 -22.09
CA ILE A 210 -19.10 -5.63 -20.64
C ILE A 210 -20.23 -4.80 -19.99
N CYS A 211 -20.32 -3.51 -20.29
CA CYS A 211 -21.35 -2.62 -19.74
C CYS A 211 -22.77 -3.08 -20.07
N THR A 212 -22.99 -3.61 -21.28
CA THR A 212 -24.30 -4.12 -21.70
C THR A 212 -24.75 -5.40 -20.97
N LEU A 213 -23.81 -6.16 -20.37
CA LEU A 213 -24.11 -7.44 -19.71
C LEU A 213 -24.63 -7.29 -18.27
N SER A 214 -24.56 -6.10 -17.67
CA SER A 214 -24.71 -5.89 -16.21
C SER A 214 -26.16 -5.71 -15.72
N SER A 215 -27.17 -5.99 -16.54
CA SER A 215 -28.60 -5.77 -16.19
C SER A 215 -29.44 -7.07 -16.17
N GLY A 216 -29.72 -7.57 -14.96
CA GLY A 216 -30.92 -8.38 -14.66
C GLY A 216 -30.72 -9.83 -14.17
N THR A 217 -31.64 -10.24 -13.30
CA THR A 217 -31.72 -11.52 -12.57
C THR A 217 -32.04 -12.73 -13.45
N ASP A 218 -31.01 -13.48 -13.82
CA ASP A 218 -30.85 -14.93 -13.60
C ASP A 218 -29.43 -15.26 -14.08
N ILE A 219 -28.47 -15.01 -13.17
CA ILE A 219 -27.14 -14.51 -13.54
C ILE A 219 -26.33 -15.57 -14.30
N ARG A 220 -26.45 -16.86 -13.97
CA ARG A 220 -25.55 -17.88 -14.53
C ARG A 220 -25.84 -18.22 -15.99
N MET A 221 -27.11 -18.42 -16.35
CA MET A 221 -27.49 -18.68 -17.75
C MET A 221 -27.33 -17.43 -18.61
N LYS A 222 -27.69 -16.25 -18.08
CA LYS A 222 -27.44 -15.00 -18.78
C LYS A 222 -25.97 -14.76 -19.01
N LEU A 223 -25.06 -15.04 -18.06
CA LEU A 223 -23.62 -14.88 -18.28
C LEU A 223 -23.11 -15.75 -19.44
N GLN A 224 -23.60 -16.98 -19.57
CA GLN A 224 -23.24 -17.87 -20.66
C GLN A 224 -23.83 -17.41 -22.00
N GLU A 225 -25.10 -16.98 -22.01
CA GLU A 225 -25.74 -16.40 -23.19
C GLU A 225 -25.09 -15.08 -23.62
N CYS A 226 -24.71 -14.23 -22.67
CA CYS A 226 -24.01 -12.98 -22.89
C CYS A 226 -22.61 -13.21 -23.45
N SER A 227 -21.86 -14.18 -22.92
CA SER A 227 -20.58 -14.61 -23.48
C SER A 227 -20.76 -15.14 -24.92
N GLN A 228 -21.80 -15.95 -25.17
CA GLN A 228 -22.12 -16.43 -26.50
C GLN A 228 -22.47 -15.30 -27.48
N ARG A 229 -23.26 -14.31 -27.04
CA ARG A 229 -23.70 -13.19 -27.89
C ARG A 229 -22.57 -12.19 -28.16
N ALA A 230 -21.68 -11.94 -27.20
CA ALA A 230 -20.65 -10.92 -27.31
C ALA A 230 -19.37 -11.41 -27.99
N ASN A 231 -18.95 -12.66 -27.74
CA ASN A 231 -17.68 -13.19 -28.25
C ASN A 231 -17.77 -14.68 -28.64
N ASN A 232 -18.96 -15.18 -28.98
CA ASN A 232 -19.20 -16.58 -29.35
C ASN A 232 -18.80 -17.60 -28.27
N GLY A 233 -18.78 -17.19 -27.00
CA GLY A 233 -18.44 -18.07 -25.88
C GLY A 233 -16.93 -18.22 -25.67
N ARG A 234 -16.11 -17.41 -26.36
CA ARG A 234 -14.65 -17.50 -26.31
C ARG A 234 -14.06 -16.95 -25.00
N PHE A 235 -14.69 -15.92 -24.42
CA PHE A 235 -14.26 -15.33 -23.15
C PHE A 235 -15.45 -15.14 -22.20
N SER A 236 -15.28 -15.55 -20.95
CA SER A 236 -16.27 -15.32 -19.90
C SER A 236 -16.21 -13.88 -19.39
N LEU A 237 -17.27 -13.42 -18.69
CA LEU A 237 -17.24 -12.10 -18.06
C LEU A 237 -16.06 -11.95 -17.07
N ARG A 238 -15.66 -13.03 -16.39
CA ARG A 238 -14.52 -13.00 -15.48
C ARG A 238 -13.22 -12.66 -16.22
N ASP A 239 -13.04 -13.24 -17.40
CA ASP A 239 -11.87 -13.05 -18.27
C ASP A 239 -11.83 -11.60 -18.77
N LEU A 240 -12.98 -11.12 -19.24
CA LEU A 240 -13.14 -9.74 -19.72
C LEU A 240 -12.90 -8.69 -18.63
N LEU A 241 -13.21 -8.97 -17.37
CA LEU A 241 -12.98 -8.05 -16.26
C LEU A 241 -11.48 -7.89 -15.89
N MET A 242 -10.60 -8.76 -16.39
CA MET A 242 -9.15 -8.65 -16.22
C MET A 242 -8.50 -7.74 -17.28
N VAL A 243 -9.13 -7.58 -18.44
CA VAL A 243 -8.63 -6.81 -19.59
C VAL A 243 -8.28 -5.35 -19.25
N PRO A 244 -9.09 -4.60 -18.46
CA PRO A 244 -8.73 -3.23 -18.07
C PRO A 244 -7.44 -3.14 -17.25
N MET A 245 -7.20 -4.15 -16.40
CA MET A 245 -6.00 -4.20 -15.58
C MET A 245 -4.76 -4.54 -16.41
N GLN A 246 -4.90 -5.42 -17.41
CA GLN A 246 -3.82 -5.76 -18.32
C GLN A 246 -3.49 -4.61 -19.27
N ARG A 247 -4.51 -3.93 -19.81
CA ARG A 247 -4.32 -2.78 -20.71
C ARG A 247 -3.48 -1.68 -20.09
N VAL A 248 -3.73 -1.32 -18.82
CA VAL A 248 -2.99 -0.24 -18.16
C VAL A 248 -1.49 -0.56 -18.00
N LEU A 249 -1.14 -1.85 -17.87
CA LEU A 249 0.25 -2.32 -17.81
C LEU A 249 0.96 -2.22 -19.17
N LYS A 250 0.23 -2.27 -20.29
CA LYS A 250 0.84 -2.23 -21.64
C LYS A 250 1.12 -0.82 -22.15
N TYR A 251 0.43 0.23 -21.65
CA TYR A 251 0.65 1.61 -22.11
C TYR A 251 2.10 2.08 -21.97
N HIS A 252 2.77 1.74 -20.86
CA HIS A 252 4.16 2.17 -20.68
C HIS A 252 5.13 1.43 -21.60
N LEU A 253 4.84 0.18 -21.99
CA LEU A 253 5.67 -0.59 -22.94
C LEU A 253 5.55 0.02 -24.34
N LEU A 254 4.32 0.29 -24.78
CA LEU A 254 4.03 0.90 -26.10
C LEU A 254 4.61 2.32 -26.20
N LEU A 255 4.45 3.15 -25.16
CA LEU A 255 5.04 4.48 -25.11
C LEU A 255 6.57 4.44 -25.04
N GLN A 256 7.15 3.45 -24.35
CA GLN A 256 8.60 3.29 -24.29
C GLN A 256 9.19 2.96 -25.67
N GLU A 257 8.54 2.10 -26.45
CA GLU A 257 8.98 1.81 -27.83
C GLU A 257 8.78 3.02 -28.75
N LEU A 258 7.64 3.73 -28.63
CA LEU A 258 7.38 4.96 -29.39
C LEU A 258 8.43 6.06 -29.10
N VAL A 259 8.85 6.22 -27.85
CA VAL A 259 9.92 7.16 -27.46
C VAL A 259 11.26 6.80 -28.12
N LYS A 260 11.59 5.51 -28.25
CA LYS A 260 12.84 5.07 -28.92
C LYS A 260 12.82 5.38 -30.41
N LEU A 261 11.64 5.24 -31.04
CA LEU A 261 11.46 5.41 -32.48
C LEU A 261 11.17 6.88 -32.91
N THR A 262 11.04 7.80 -31.96
CA THR A 262 10.78 9.22 -32.24
C THR A 262 12.09 10.01 -32.40
N PRO A 263 12.39 10.54 -33.61
CA PRO A 263 13.63 11.28 -33.87
C PRO A 263 13.61 12.71 -33.32
N ASP A 264 12.42 13.34 -33.24
CA ASP A 264 12.29 14.73 -32.80
C ASP A 264 12.51 14.87 -31.27
N PRO A 265 13.47 15.70 -30.82
CA PRO A 265 13.76 15.86 -29.40
C PRO A 265 12.60 16.43 -28.57
N SER A 266 11.82 17.37 -29.13
CA SER A 266 10.74 18.06 -28.41
C SER A 266 9.52 17.17 -28.21
N GLU A 267 9.20 16.35 -29.20
CA GLU A 267 8.17 15.33 -29.13
C GLU A 267 8.58 14.19 -28.19
N ARG A 268 9.85 13.78 -28.25
CA ARG A 268 10.39 12.76 -27.35
C ARG A 268 10.32 13.18 -25.88
N GLU A 269 10.53 14.47 -25.57
CA GLU A 269 10.38 14.98 -24.20
C GLU A 269 8.91 14.95 -23.73
N ARG A 270 7.96 15.34 -24.60
CA ARG A 270 6.52 15.22 -24.31
C ARG A 270 6.09 13.76 -24.12
N LEU A 271 6.58 12.84 -24.96
CA LEU A 271 6.31 11.41 -24.83
C LEU A 271 6.94 10.80 -23.57
N ARG A 272 8.10 11.28 -23.12
CA ARG A 272 8.70 10.87 -21.84
C ARG A 272 7.85 11.30 -20.66
N ALA A 273 7.32 12.53 -20.66
CA ALA A 273 6.40 12.98 -19.63
C ALA A 273 5.12 12.10 -19.58
N ALA A 274 4.59 11.71 -20.75
CA ALA A 274 3.48 10.77 -20.84
C ALA A 274 3.86 9.34 -20.36
N LEU A 275 5.04 8.85 -20.72
CA LEU A 275 5.57 7.58 -20.26
C LEU A 275 5.73 7.54 -18.73
N ASP A 276 6.23 8.61 -18.13
CA ASP A 276 6.39 8.72 -16.68
C ASP A 276 5.02 8.73 -15.97
N ALA A 277 4.02 9.41 -16.56
CA ALA A 277 2.64 9.36 -16.06
C ALA A 277 2.03 7.94 -16.13
N MET A 278 2.27 7.21 -17.23
CA MET A 278 1.75 5.84 -17.42
C MET A 278 2.49 4.78 -16.59
N ARG A 279 3.80 4.98 -16.31
CA ARG A 279 4.56 4.14 -15.36
C ARG A 279 4.04 4.26 -13.93
N VAL A 280 3.47 5.42 -13.57
CA VAL A 280 2.84 5.65 -12.26
C VAL A 280 1.47 4.95 -12.17
N GLY A 281 0.74 4.83 -13.29
CA GLY A 281 -0.55 4.14 -13.37
C GLY A 281 -0.47 2.61 -13.37
N GLY A 282 0.54 2.02 -14.02
CA GLY A 282 0.67 0.56 -14.15
C GLY A 282 0.95 -0.18 -12.84
N ARG A 283 1.67 0.40 -11.87
CA ARG A 283 2.01 -0.29 -10.61
C ARG A 283 0.89 -0.28 -9.54
N GLY A 284 -0.26 0.33 -9.83
CA GLY A 284 -1.40 0.45 -8.89
C GLY A 284 -2.43 -0.68 -8.98
N GLY A 285 -2.17 -1.69 -9.80
CA GLY A 285 -3.16 -2.63 -10.31
C GLY A 285 -3.45 -3.90 -9.49
N GLY A 286 -3.38 -3.87 -8.17
CA GLY A 286 -3.76 -5.03 -7.35
C GLY A 286 -5.27 -5.04 -7.04
N PRO A 287 -5.95 -6.21 -7.01
CA PRO A 287 -7.35 -6.27 -6.58
C PRO A 287 -7.48 -5.79 -5.13
N GLY A 288 -8.15 -4.65 -4.95
CA GLY A 288 -8.46 -4.09 -3.64
C GLY A 288 -9.40 -5.00 -2.87
N GLN A 289 -8.86 -5.80 -1.94
CA GLN A 289 -9.68 -6.55 -0.99
C GLN A 289 -10.46 -5.58 -0.10
N ARG A 290 -11.78 -5.50 -0.31
CA ARG A 290 -12.71 -4.78 0.57
C ARG A 290 -12.70 -5.39 1.97
N GLN A 291 -12.05 -4.73 2.92
CA GLN A 291 -12.07 -5.14 4.33
C GLN A 291 -13.43 -4.86 4.97
N ARG A 292 -14.07 -5.90 5.49
CA ARG A 292 -15.27 -5.80 6.33
C ARG A 292 -14.86 -5.34 7.74
N ARG A 293 -15.49 -4.26 8.24
CA ARG A 293 -15.23 -3.68 9.57
C ARG A 293 -15.84 -4.57 10.68
N GLY A 294 -14.97 -5.18 11.49
CA GLY A 294 -15.25 -5.78 12.81
C GLY A 294 -14.44 -5.07 13.92
N PRO A 295 -14.60 -5.45 15.21
CA PRO A 295 -14.08 -4.67 16.34
C PRO A 295 -12.54 -4.67 16.36
N GLN A 296 -11.94 -3.46 16.44
CA GLN A 296 -10.51 -3.16 16.33
C GLN A 296 -9.78 -3.92 15.20
N SER A 297 -9.95 -3.43 13.97
CA SER A 297 -9.22 -3.96 12.80
C SER A 297 -7.71 -3.83 12.98
N LEU A 298 -6.97 -4.92 12.74
CA LEU A 298 -5.50 -4.91 12.69
C LEU A 298 -4.93 -3.86 11.72
N ALA A 299 -5.72 -3.42 10.74
CA ALA A 299 -5.36 -2.35 9.83
C ALA A 299 -5.01 -1.03 10.55
N GLN A 300 -5.47 -0.80 11.78
CA GLN A 300 -5.06 0.40 12.51
C GLN A 300 -3.56 0.40 12.88
N PHE A 301 -2.95 -0.78 13.02
CA PHE A 301 -1.55 -0.96 13.41
C PHE A 301 -0.58 -0.90 12.23
N GLY A 302 -1.08 -0.70 11.01
CA GLY A 302 -0.26 -0.59 9.80
C GLY A 302 0.00 -1.92 9.10
N ARG A 303 1.06 -1.96 8.29
CA ARG A 303 1.44 -3.13 7.50
C ARG A 303 2.21 -4.12 8.37
N PRO A 304 1.98 -5.45 8.20
CA PRO A 304 2.82 -6.47 8.79
C PRO A 304 4.29 -6.31 8.36
N LYS A 305 5.23 -6.60 9.25
CA LYS A 305 6.68 -6.56 9.02
C LYS A 305 7.31 -7.93 9.08
N ILE A 306 7.09 -8.62 10.19
CA ILE A 306 7.61 -9.95 10.44
C ILE A 306 6.76 -10.60 11.52
N ASP A 307 6.68 -11.91 11.47
CA ASP A 307 6.05 -12.72 12.50
C ASP A 307 6.87 -13.98 12.76
N GLY A 308 6.75 -14.52 13.97
CA GLY A 308 7.48 -15.73 14.32
C GLY A 308 7.63 -15.97 15.82
N GLU A 309 8.31 -17.08 16.13
CA GLU A 309 8.57 -17.51 17.50
C GLU A 309 9.67 -16.68 18.18
N LEU A 310 9.41 -16.26 19.41
CA LEU A 310 10.36 -15.51 20.22
C LEU A 310 10.14 -15.79 21.71
N LYS A 311 11.14 -15.55 22.53
CA LYS A 311 11.02 -15.61 24.00
C LYS A 311 10.94 -14.17 24.53
N VAL A 312 9.93 -13.88 25.34
CA VAL A 312 9.77 -12.54 25.94
C VAL A 312 10.03 -12.61 27.44
N CYS A 313 10.78 -11.64 27.94
CA CYS A 313 10.82 -11.27 29.34
C CYS A 313 10.23 -9.86 29.48
N SER A 314 9.42 -9.62 30.52
CA SER A 314 8.84 -8.29 30.78
C SER A 314 9.32 -7.80 32.13
N SER A 315 9.29 -6.49 32.33
CA SER A 315 9.59 -5.88 33.64
C SER A 315 8.80 -6.51 34.81
N GLU A 316 7.56 -6.94 34.58
CA GLU A 316 6.71 -7.63 35.57
C GLU A 316 7.01 -9.13 35.72
N ARG A 317 7.46 -9.79 34.65
CA ARG A 317 7.76 -11.23 34.62
C ARG A 317 9.20 -11.45 34.17
N ARG A 318 10.07 -11.69 35.14
CA ARG A 318 11.50 -11.96 34.94
C ARG A 318 11.82 -13.30 34.28
N SER A 319 10.84 -14.20 34.13
CA SER A 319 11.04 -15.50 33.46
C SER A 319 10.82 -15.39 31.95
N LYS A 320 11.70 -16.03 31.18
CA LYS A 320 11.58 -16.12 29.71
C LYS A 320 10.35 -16.96 29.36
N ALA A 321 9.42 -16.37 28.63
CA ALA A 321 8.19 -17.04 28.22
C ALA A 321 8.16 -17.25 26.71
N ASP A 322 7.87 -18.47 26.27
CA ASP A 322 7.71 -18.79 24.84
C ASP A 322 6.45 -18.13 24.28
N ARG A 323 6.61 -17.32 23.25
CA ARG A 323 5.56 -16.51 22.64
C ARG A 323 5.72 -16.49 21.11
N TYR A 324 4.68 -16.01 20.46
CA TYR A 324 4.68 -15.73 19.03
C TYR A 324 4.44 -14.24 18.84
N GLY A 325 5.33 -13.55 18.13
CA GLY A 325 5.21 -12.13 17.86
C GLY A 325 4.61 -11.87 16.48
N PHE A 326 3.74 -10.88 16.37
CA PHE A 326 3.38 -10.24 15.09
C PHE A 326 3.82 -8.79 15.16
N LEU A 327 4.82 -8.41 14.36
CA LEU A 327 5.27 -7.04 14.23
C LEU A 327 4.53 -6.34 13.09
N LEU A 328 3.91 -5.21 13.39
CA LEU A 328 3.29 -4.28 12.43
C LEU A 328 3.95 -2.91 12.56
N ASP A 329 3.71 -2.00 11.60
CA ASP A 329 4.31 -0.65 11.61
C ASP A 329 4.16 0.06 12.97
N LYS A 330 3.03 -0.06 13.66
CA LYS A 330 2.73 0.67 14.91
C LYS A 330 2.69 -0.19 16.17
N ALA A 331 2.69 -1.52 16.06
CA ALA A 331 2.53 -2.37 17.23
C ALA A 331 3.24 -3.71 17.08
N LEU A 332 3.71 -4.25 18.22
CA LEU A 332 4.08 -5.65 18.37
C LEU A 332 2.99 -6.37 19.17
N ILE A 333 2.34 -7.36 18.55
CA ILE A 333 1.33 -8.19 19.22
C ILE A 333 2.01 -9.47 19.70
N ILE A 334 2.00 -9.69 21.02
CA ILE A 334 2.60 -10.85 21.67
C ILE A 334 1.50 -11.87 21.93
N CYS A 335 1.59 -13.02 21.29
CA CYS A 335 0.60 -14.09 21.34
C CYS A 335 1.11 -15.34 22.05
N LYS A 336 0.20 -16.14 22.59
CA LYS A 336 0.42 -17.54 22.96
C LYS A 336 -0.21 -18.43 21.90
N ARG A 337 0.59 -19.27 21.24
CA ARG A 337 0.11 -20.23 20.24
C ARG A 337 -0.66 -21.38 20.91
N ARG A 338 -1.80 -21.77 20.36
CA ARG A 338 -2.60 -22.95 20.72
C ARG A 338 -3.02 -23.70 19.45
N GLY A 339 -2.15 -24.56 18.95
CA GLY A 339 -2.34 -25.16 17.61
C GLY A 339 -2.27 -24.08 16.53
N ASP A 340 -3.35 -23.93 15.76
CA ASP A 340 -3.47 -22.94 14.68
C ASP A 340 -4.06 -21.60 15.13
N ALA A 341 -4.50 -21.50 16.38
CA ALA A 341 -5.02 -20.28 16.96
C ALA A 341 -3.93 -19.52 17.73
N TYR A 342 -3.96 -18.19 17.63
CA TYR A 342 -3.07 -17.28 18.35
C TYR A 342 -3.88 -16.47 19.36
N GLU A 343 -3.60 -16.65 20.64
CA GLU A 343 -4.26 -15.91 21.72
C GLU A 343 -3.41 -14.69 22.10
N ALA A 344 -3.90 -13.48 21.82
CA ALA A 344 -3.20 -12.24 22.18
C ALA A 344 -3.03 -12.16 23.71
N LYS A 345 -1.77 -11.99 24.15
CA LYS A 345 -1.40 -11.83 25.56
C LYS A 345 -1.05 -10.39 25.88
N ASP A 346 -0.43 -9.69 24.93
CA ASP A 346 -0.04 -8.31 25.10
C ASP A 346 0.04 -7.59 23.75
N VAL A 347 -0.11 -6.27 23.75
CA VAL A 347 0.02 -5.42 22.56
C VAL A 347 0.89 -4.23 22.92
N VAL A 348 2.11 -4.23 22.39
CA VAL A 348 3.11 -3.19 22.64
C VAL A 348 2.98 -2.12 21.56
N ASP A 349 2.64 -0.89 21.96
CA ASP A 349 2.57 0.27 21.06
C ASP A 349 3.98 0.82 20.78
N LEU A 350 4.41 0.75 19.53
CA LEU A 350 5.76 1.17 19.13
C LEU A 350 5.94 2.69 19.13
N GLN A 351 4.87 3.49 19.16
CA GLN A 351 4.97 4.95 19.24
C GLN A 351 5.53 5.42 20.59
N SER A 352 5.33 4.62 21.64
CA SER A 352 5.75 4.91 23.00
C SER A 352 6.99 4.11 23.45
N HIS A 353 7.59 3.32 22.56
CA HIS A 353 8.73 2.46 22.89
C HIS A 353 9.96 2.81 22.03
N GLN A 354 11.14 2.68 22.64
CA GLN A 354 12.43 2.81 21.97
C GLN A 354 13.16 1.48 21.95
N LEU A 355 13.84 1.23 20.84
CA LEU A 355 14.66 0.05 20.62
C LEU A 355 16.06 0.28 21.20
N ARG A 356 16.57 -0.67 21.99
CA ARG A 356 17.93 -0.63 22.53
C ARG A 356 18.60 -1.98 22.35
N ASP A 357 19.63 -2.00 21.51
CA ASP A 357 20.46 -3.20 21.37
C ASP A 357 21.50 -3.27 22.50
N SER A 358 21.40 -4.29 23.33
CA SER A 358 22.42 -4.65 24.31
C SER A 358 23.52 -5.44 23.58
N GLY A 359 24.55 -4.76 23.10
CA GLY A 359 25.73 -5.34 22.43
C GLY A 359 26.59 -6.28 23.30
N LEU A 360 26.13 -6.67 24.48
CA LEU A 360 26.77 -7.61 25.39
C LEU A 360 26.07 -8.97 25.30
N GLY A 361 26.13 -9.61 24.13
CA GLY A 361 25.77 -11.02 23.99
C GLY A 361 26.88 -11.92 24.56
N PRO A 362 26.57 -13.12 25.10
CA PRO A 362 27.62 -14.06 25.51
C PRO A 362 28.48 -14.48 24.32
N ARG A 363 29.71 -14.95 24.59
CA ARG A 363 30.56 -15.65 23.60
C ARG A 363 29.69 -16.60 22.74
N ASP A 364 29.82 -16.46 21.43
CA ASP A 364 28.93 -17.01 20.40
C ASP A 364 28.53 -18.49 20.62
N GLY A 365 27.28 -18.83 20.29
CA GLY A 365 26.84 -20.22 20.07
C GLY A 365 25.67 -20.76 20.91
N LYS A 366 25.11 -20.01 21.88
CA LYS A 366 24.01 -20.53 22.73
C LYS A 366 22.63 -20.12 22.20
N LYS A 367 21.81 -21.10 21.78
CA LYS A 367 20.41 -20.89 21.35
C LYS A 367 19.63 -20.07 22.42
N TRP A 368 18.81 -19.12 21.99
CA TRP A 368 17.99 -18.25 22.87
C TRP A 368 18.75 -17.28 23.78
N SER A 369 19.97 -16.88 23.38
CA SER A 369 20.80 -15.90 24.08
C SER A 369 20.89 -14.54 23.39
N HIS A 370 20.51 -14.45 22.12
CA HIS A 370 20.54 -13.22 21.34
C HIS A 370 19.32 -12.37 21.68
N THR A 371 19.54 -11.13 22.14
CA THR A 371 18.46 -10.28 22.67
C THR A 371 18.62 -8.80 22.31
N PHE A 372 17.51 -8.06 22.34
CA PHE A 372 17.46 -6.61 22.41
C PHE A 372 16.25 -6.18 23.27
N LEU A 373 16.24 -4.91 23.71
CA LEU A 373 15.21 -4.36 24.58
C LEU A 373 14.30 -3.39 23.85
N LEU A 374 13.01 -3.44 24.20
CA LEU A 374 12.00 -2.42 23.92
C LEU A 374 11.67 -1.72 25.23
N ILE A 375 12.00 -0.44 25.34
CA ILE A 375 11.85 0.32 26.58
C ILE A 375 10.82 1.41 26.34
N ASN A 376 9.79 1.48 27.19
CA ASN A 376 8.82 2.56 27.14
C ASN A 376 9.53 3.90 27.44
N THR A 377 9.20 4.96 26.69
CA THR A 377 9.77 6.31 26.87
C THR A 377 9.49 6.91 28.26
N ALA A 378 8.43 6.46 28.94
CA ALA A 378 8.14 6.80 30.33
C ALA A 378 8.95 5.98 31.37
N GLY A 379 9.70 4.97 30.93
CA GLY A 379 10.55 4.12 31.78
C GLY A 379 9.80 3.10 32.65
N LEU A 380 8.46 3.02 32.54
CA LEU A 380 7.62 2.20 33.42
C LEU A 380 7.53 0.73 33.02
N GLN A 381 7.63 0.44 31.72
CA GLN A 381 7.54 -0.92 31.17
C GLN A 381 8.65 -1.15 30.15
N GLY A 382 9.20 -2.37 30.17
CA GLY A 382 10.21 -2.81 29.24
C GLY A 382 10.04 -4.28 28.91
N TYR A 383 10.33 -4.62 27.65
CA TYR A 383 10.34 -5.98 27.13
C TYR A 383 11.74 -6.31 26.65
N GLU A 384 12.21 -7.49 27.00
CA GLU A 384 13.45 -8.06 26.49
C GLU A 384 13.08 -9.25 25.61
N LEU A 385 13.43 -9.15 24.31
CA LEU A 385 13.07 -10.13 23.29
C LEU A 385 14.28 -11.01 22.98
N PHE A 386 14.15 -12.32 23.18
CA PHE A 386 15.19 -13.31 22.94
C PHE A 386 14.89 -14.13 21.70
N PHE A 387 15.92 -14.33 20.88
CA PHE A 387 15.86 -15.03 19.60
C PHE A 387 16.76 -16.26 19.62
N LYS A 388 16.35 -17.29 18.87
CA LYS A 388 17.06 -18.57 18.77
C LYS A 388 18.49 -18.37 18.26
N THR A 389 18.68 -17.55 17.23
CA THR A 389 19.97 -17.29 16.56
C THR A 389 20.24 -15.79 16.40
N ARG A 390 21.49 -15.47 16.03
CA ARG A 390 21.94 -14.09 15.82
C ARG A 390 21.30 -13.49 14.56
N GLU A 391 21.08 -14.31 13.57
CA GLU A 391 20.52 -14.00 12.26
C GLU A 391 19.04 -13.65 12.41
N LEU A 392 18.27 -14.44 13.18
CA LEU A 392 16.89 -14.09 13.54
C LEU A 392 16.83 -12.80 14.34
N LYS A 393 17.71 -12.60 15.33
CA LYS A 393 17.79 -11.32 16.05
C LYS A 393 17.99 -10.15 15.09
N LYS A 394 18.94 -10.27 14.15
CA LYS A 394 19.25 -9.24 13.15
C LYS A 394 18.04 -8.94 12.26
N LYS A 395 17.39 -9.96 11.70
CA LYS A 395 16.17 -9.82 10.89
C LYS A 395 15.06 -9.10 11.67
N TRP A 396 14.77 -9.51 12.89
CA TRP A 396 13.77 -8.84 13.72
C TRP A 396 14.14 -7.39 14.02
N LEU A 397 15.41 -7.13 14.38
CA LEU A 397 15.91 -5.79 14.68
C LEU A 397 15.74 -4.83 13.48
N GLU A 398 16.15 -5.26 12.28
CA GLU A 398 15.98 -4.49 11.03
C GLU A 398 14.50 -4.18 10.75
N GLN A 399 13.60 -5.13 11.00
CA GLN A 399 12.15 -4.93 10.84
C GLN A 399 11.56 -3.97 11.87
N PHE A 400 12.05 -3.97 13.12
CA PHE A 400 11.71 -2.97 14.12
C PHE A 400 12.20 -1.57 13.71
N GLU A 401 13.43 -1.46 13.23
CA GLU A 401 13.98 -0.20 12.72
C GLU A 401 13.17 0.32 11.53
N MET A 402 12.78 -0.56 10.60
CA MET A 402 11.88 -0.21 9.50
C MET A 402 10.53 0.28 9.99
N ALA A 403 9.90 -0.41 10.95
CA ALA A 403 8.63 0.02 11.55
C ALA A 403 8.75 1.39 12.21
N LEU A 404 9.76 1.59 13.06
CA LEU A 404 10.01 2.87 13.74
C LEU A 404 10.33 3.99 12.75
N SER A 405 11.09 3.72 11.68
CA SER A 405 11.34 4.70 10.61
C SER A 405 10.06 5.07 9.83
N ASN A 406 9.04 4.20 9.85
CA ASN A 406 7.74 4.52 9.26
C ASN A 406 6.93 5.39 10.20
N ILE A 407 6.93 5.12 11.50
CA ILE A 407 6.26 5.97 12.50
C ILE A 407 6.91 7.36 12.57
N PHE A 408 8.24 7.38 12.62
CA PHE A 408 9.08 8.56 12.79
C PHE A 408 10.05 8.67 11.60
N PRO A 409 9.57 9.08 10.42
CA PRO A 409 10.45 9.21 9.26
C PRO A 409 11.41 10.39 9.42
N GLU A 410 12.51 10.34 8.68
CA GLU A 410 13.41 11.49 8.54
C GLU A 410 12.62 12.70 8.02
N HIS A 411 12.91 13.88 8.57
CA HIS A 411 12.24 15.14 8.23
C HIS A 411 10.74 15.21 8.58
N ALA A 412 10.20 14.33 9.43
CA ALA A 412 8.79 14.39 9.87
C ALA A 412 8.40 15.75 10.49
N LEU A 413 9.35 16.37 11.21
CA LEU A 413 9.19 17.65 11.91
C LEU A 413 9.94 18.80 11.23
N ALA A 414 10.49 18.59 10.03
CA ALA A 414 11.22 19.61 9.30
C ALA A 414 10.32 20.79 8.93
N ASP A 415 10.91 21.99 8.89
CA ASP A 415 10.26 23.23 8.43
C ASP A 415 8.90 23.52 9.07
N GLY A 416 8.74 23.10 10.33
CA GLY A 416 7.55 23.31 11.14
C GLY A 416 6.39 22.36 10.84
N HIS A 417 6.59 21.31 10.05
CA HIS A 417 5.60 20.26 9.82
C HIS A 417 5.47 19.29 11.01
N ASP A 418 4.42 18.48 10.98
CA ASP A 418 4.20 17.34 11.89
C ASP A 418 3.59 16.20 11.09
N PHE A 419 4.43 15.52 10.32
CA PHE A 419 4.01 14.44 9.42
C PHE A 419 3.75 13.14 10.18
N GLN A 420 2.56 12.58 9.96
CA GLN A 420 2.18 11.27 10.50
C GLN A 420 1.73 10.34 9.38
N MET A 421 1.99 9.06 9.54
CA MET A 421 1.48 8.02 8.63
C MET A 421 -0.04 8.12 8.51
N PHE A 422 -0.54 8.21 7.28
CA PHE A 422 -1.97 8.43 7.03
C PHE A 422 -2.47 7.56 5.87
N SER A 423 -3.71 7.08 5.99
CA SER A 423 -4.42 6.41 4.91
C SER A 423 -5.41 7.39 4.28
N PHE A 424 -5.16 7.75 3.03
CA PHE A 424 -6.03 8.65 2.26
C PHE A 424 -7.16 7.83 1.62
N GLU A 425 -8.40 8.25 1.83
CA GLU A 425 -9.57 7.60 1.19
C GLU A 425 -9.73 8.06 -0.27
N ASP A 426 -9.38 9.32 -0.55
CA ASP A 426 -9.46 9.94 -1.87
C ASP A 426 -8.12 9.90 -2.63
N THR A 427 -8.19 9.92 -3.96
CA THR A 427 -7.03 10.06 -4.85
C THR A 427 -6.25 11.32 -4.51
N THR A 428 -5.05 11.14 -3.95
CA THR A 428 -4.26 12.24 -3.37
C THR A 428 -2.85 12.26 -3.97
N SER A 429 -2.43 13.42 -4.49
CA SER A 429 -1.06 13.62 -4.99
C SER A 429 -0.15 14.21 -3.91
N CYS A 430 1.13 13.84 -3.95
CA CYS A 430 2.16 14.38 -3.07
C CYS A 430 2.44 15.85 -3.41
N ARG A 431 2.49 16.70 -2.39
CA ARG A 431 2.73 18.14 -2.57
C ARG A 431 4.15 18.47 -3.05
N ALA A 432 5.14 17.62 -2.78
CA ALA A 432 6.52 17.88 -3.20
C ALA A 432 6.77 17.50 -4.68
N CYS A 433 6.41 16.27 -5.06
CA CYS A 433 6.72 15.74 -6.39
C CYS A 433 5.53 15.72 -7.35
N GLN A 434 4.33 16.10 -6.89
CA GLN A 434 3.07 16.10 -7.65
C GLN A 434 2.63 14.71 -8.15
N MET A 435 3.35 13.65 -7.78
CA MET A 435 3.00 12.27 -8.13
C MET A 435 1.96 11.71 -7.16
N LEU A 436 1.16 10.76 -7.64
CA LEU A 436 0.12 10.08 -6.85
C LEU A 436 0.72 9.35 -5.63
N LEU A 437 0.05 9.48 -4.48
CA LEU A 437 0.28 8.60 -3.33
C LEU A 437 -0.31 7.22 -3.62
N ARG A 438 0.55 6.24 -3.90
CA ARG A 438 0.14 4.94 -4.43
C ARG A 438 -0.45 4.03 -3.35
N GLY A 439 -1.43 3.22 -3.75
CA GLY A 439 -2.08 2.22 -2.91
C GLY A 439 -3.36 2.71 -2.23
N THR A 440 -3.99 1.85 -1.45
CA THR A 440 -5.26 2.11 -0.76
C THR A 440 -5.12 2.19 0.76
N PHE A 441 -3.90 2.00 1.28
CA PHE A 441 -3.65 1.87 2.71
C PHE A 441 -2.23 2.33 3.06
N TYR A 442 -2.15 3.28 4.00
CA TYR A 442 -0.93 3.99 4.39
C TYR A 442 -0.06 4.36 3.18
N GLN A 443 -0.65 5.14 2.26
CA GLN A 443 0.01 5.53 1.00
C GLN A 443 1.17 6.52 1.22
N GLY A 444 1.16 7.22 2.35
CA GLY A 444 2.16 8.22 2.67
C GLY A 444 1.87 8.90 4.00
N TYR A 445 2.26 10.17 4.07
CA TYR A 445 2.23 10.98 5.27
C TYR A 445 1.34 12.19 5.09
N ARG A 446 0.72 12.61 6.19
CA ARG A 446 -0.06 13.83 6.26
C ARG A 446 0.43 14.69 7.41
N CYS A 447 0.70 15.95 7.12
CA CYS A 447 1.04 16.92 8.17
C CYS A 447 -0.21 17.22 9.02
N ASN A 448 -0.13 17.10 10.34
CA ASN A 448 -1.24 17.43 11.24
C ASN A 448 -1.57 18.92 11.25
N ARG A 449 -0.57 19.76 10.97
CA ARG A 449 -0.69 21.23 10.99
C ARG A 449 -1.29 21.76 9.69
N CYS A 450 -0.60 21.58 8.56
CA CYS A 450 -1.03 22.11 7.26
C CYS A 450 -1.83 21.13 6.40
N ARG A 451 -2.06 19.90 6.88
CA ARG A 451 -2.75 18.82 6.14
C ARG A 451 -2.10 18.38 4.83
N ALA A 452 -0.90 18.86 4.53
CA ALA A 452 -0.20 18.53 3.30
C ALA A 452 0.08 17.02 3.19
N PRO A 453 -0.25 16.40 2.04
CA PRO A 453 0.11 15.03 1.72
C PRO A 453 1.53 14.92 1.14
N ALA A 454 2.29 13.90 1.52
CA ALA A 454 3.63 13.65 0.98
C ALA A 454 4.04 12.16 1.02
N HIS A 455 4.91 11.74 0.10
CA HIS A 455 5.62 10.45 0.21
C HIS A 455 6.69 10.50 1.31
N LYS A 456 7.16 9.33 1.78
CA LYS A 456 8.21 9.23 2.81
C LYS A 456 9.50 9.93 2.37
N GLU A 457 9.92 9.68 1.15
CA GLU A 457 11.10 10.24 0.48
C GLU A 457 10.92 11.69 -0.01
N CYS A 458 9.73 12.26 0.18
CA CYS A 458 9.41 13.63 -0.20
C CYS A 458 9.39 14.60 0.98
N LEU A 459 9.45 14.11 2.23
CA LEU A 459 9.30 14.95 3.42
C LEU A 459 10.36 16.06 3.50
N GLY A 460 11.63 15.75 3.21
CA GLY A 460 12.71 16.75 3.20
C GLY A 460 12.67 17.75 2.04
N ARG A 461 11.81 17.54 1.03
CA ARG A 461 11.58 18.47 -0.09
C ARG A 461 10.38 19.37 0.13
N MET A 462 9.69 19.22 1.26
CA MET A 462 8.55 20.04 1.61
C MET A 462 9.03 21.43 2.02
N GLY A 463 8.48 22.47 1.40
CA GLY A 463 8.70 23.85 1.87
C GLY A 463 8.10 24.08 3.26
N THR A 464 8.17 25.31 3.77
CA THR A 464 7.72 25.65 5.12
C THR A 464 6.25 25.34 5.38
N CYS A 465 5.97 24.82 6.57
CA CYS A 465 4.63 24.46 6.99
C CYS A 465 3.71 25.68 7.01
N GLY A 466 2.58 25.57 6.32
CA GLY A 466 1.63 26.67 6.14
C GLY A 466 1.95 27.61 4.97
N ALA A 467 3.13 27.52 4.34
CA ALA A 467 3.54 28.44 3.28
C ALA A 467 2.97 28.14 1.88
N GLY A 468 1.87 27.40 1.78
CA GLY A 468 1.23 27.21 0.46
C GLY A 468 -0.27 27.07 0.52
N GLU A 469 -0.90 28.08 1.11
CA GLU A 469 -2.08 28.63 0.47
C GLU A 469 -1.72 29.70 -0.59
N MET A 470 -0.42 29.94 -0.85
CA MET A 470 0.05 30.91 -1.83
C MET A 470 1.14 30.33 -2.76
N SER A 471 0.80 29.34 -3.59
CA SER A 471 1.40 29.08 -4.92
C SER A 471 1.05 27.68 -5.46
N CYS A 472 0.21 27.62 -6.50
CA CYS A 472 0.45 26.90 -7.76
C CYS A 472 -0.77 27.10 -8.67
N GLY A 473 -0.56 27.72 -9.83
CA GLY A 473 -1.64 28.02 -10.77
C GLY A 473 -1.18 28.77 -12.02
N VAL A 474 -0.12 28.31 -12.69
CA VAL A 474 0.11 28.56 -14.12
C VAL A 474 0.64 27.24 -14.69
N GLY A 475 0.02 26.57 -15.65
CA GLY A 475 -1.15 26.92 -16.44
C GLY A 475 -1.75 25.69 -17.16
N GLY A 476 -2.94 25.89 -17.71
CA GLY A 476 -3.68 24.89 -18.48
C GLY A 476 -5.17 25.21 -18.61
N SER A 477 -5.46 26.37 -19.22
CA SER A 477 -6.72 26.75 -19.91
C SER A 477 -8.09 26.42 -19.27
N GLY A 478 -8.78 27.46 -18.79
CA GLY A 478 -10.22 27.42 -18.50
C GLY A 478 -10.64 28.62 -17.66
N ALA A 479 -11.40 29.53 -18.25
CA ALA A 479 -11.77 30.84 -17.71
C ALA A 479 -12.35 30.82 -16.26
N MET A 480 -12.05 31.92 -15.54
CA MET A 480 -12.92 32.66 -14.61
C MET A 480 -12.24 33.00 -13.26
N TRP A 481 -11.28 33.92 -13.25
CA TRP A 481 -10.73 34.47 -11.98
C TRP A 481 -10.48 35.98 -12.13
N GLY A 482 -11.09 36.78 -11.26
CA GLY A 482 -10.87 38.24 -11.17
C GLY A 482 -9.51 38.60 -10.57
N LEU A 483 -9.19 39.90 -10.55
CA LEU A 483 -7.91 40.43 -10.04
C LEU A 483 -7.67 40.05 -8.55
N PRO A 484 -6.40 39.93 -8.10
CA PRO A 484 -6.08 39.60 -6.71
C PRO A 484 -6.64 40.64 -5.73
N LYS A 485 -7.37 40.19 -4.71
CA LYS A 485 -7.92 41.05 -3.67
C LYS A 485 -6.99 41.11 -2.45
N MET A 486 -6.79 42.32 -1.95
CA MET A 486 -5.99 42.64 -0.77
C MET A 486 -6.88 43.36 0.24
N GLU A 487 -6.65 43.17 1.52
CA GLU A 487 -7.29 43.90 2.61
C GLU A 487 -6.31 44.93 3.16
N ALA A 488 -6.73 46.18 3.30
CA ALA A 488 -5.95 47.20 3.98
C ALA A 488 -5.75 46.79 5.45
N SER A 489 -4.51 46.55 5.83
CA SER A 489 -4.12 46.22 7.20
C SER A 489 -3.73 47.48 7.98
N GLN A 490 -3.38 48.56 7.27
CA GLN A 490 -2.96 49.83 7.85
C GLN A 490 -3.70 50.99 7.17
N HIS A 491 -3.91 52.07 7.93
CA HIS A 491 -4.48 53.30 7.39
C HIS A 491 -3.44 54.06 6.54
N TYR A 492 -3.82 54.50 5.35
CA TYR A 492 -2.98 55.33 4.47
C TYR A 492 -3.80 56.50 3.93
N SER A 493 -3.40 57.73 4.29
CA SER A 493 -4.11 58.97 3.93
C SER A 493 -3.63 59.62 2.63
N GLY A 494 -2.68 58.99 1.92
CA GLY A 494 -1.98 59.59 0.77
C GLY A 494 -0.60 60.19 1.10
N VAL A 495 -0.08 59.95 2.31
CA VAL A 495 1.23 60.45 2.77
C VAL A 495 2.07 59.27 3.30
N PRO A 496 3.34 59.09 2.85
CA PRO A 496 4.03 59.87 1.81
C PRO A 496 3.35 59.70 0.44
N PRO A 497 3.50 60.64 -0.50
CA PRO A 497 2.96 60.51 -1.85
C PRO A 497 3.71 59.42 -2.65
N PRO A 498 3.07 58.77 -3.64
CA PRO A 498 3.72 57.80 -4.51
C PRO A 498 4.97 58.38 -5.20
N PRO A 499 6.11 57.67 -5.21
CA PRO A 499 7.34 58.17 -5.80
C PRO A 499 7.25 58.25 -7.34
N GLY A 500 7.76 59.36 -7.92
CA GLY A 500 7.96 59.47 -9.37
C GLY A 500 6.76 59.93 -10.22
N ASN A 501 5.76 60.63 -9.66
CA ASN A 501 4.57 61.11 -10.39
C ASN A 501 3.77 60.00 -11.11
N VAL A 502 3.78 58.78 -10.58
CA VAL A 502 3.09 57.61 -11.16
C VAL A 502 1.56 57.64 -11.09
N GLY A 503 0.97 58.57 -10.32
CA GLY A 503 -0.48 58.78 -10.28
C GLY A 503 -1.01 59.23 -8.91
N PRO A 504 -2.34 59.36 -8.76
CA PRO A 504 -2.97 59.75 -7.49
C PRO A 504 -2.81 58.65 -6.43
N ALA A 505 -2.67 59.06 -5.17
CA ALA A 505 -2.62 58.14 -4.03
C ALA A 505 -4.00 57.57 -3.72
N LEU A 506 -4.11 56.25 -3.57
CA LEU A 506 -5.34 55.60 -3.11
C LEU A 506 -5.38 55.62 -1.59
N ARG A 507 -6.38 56.26 -1.00
CA ARG A 507 -6.55 56.29 0.45
C ARG A 507 -7.10 54.95 0.93
N LEU A 508 -6.53 54.42 2.01
CA LEU A 508 -6.91 53.13 2.58
C LEU A 508 -7.29 53.29 4.05
N SER A 509 -8.44 52.73 4.44
CA SER A 509 -8.82 52.52 5.83
C SER A 509 -8.66 51.04 6.18
N PRO A 510 -8.24 50.68 7.42
CA PRO A 510 -8.13 49.28 7.81
C PRO A 510 -9.45 48.52 7.58
N GLY A 511 -9.38 47.39 6.88
CA GLY A 511 -10.53 46.60 6.46
C GLY A 511 -11.03 46.85 5.03
N ASP A 512 -10.54 47.90 4.35
CA ASP A 512 -10.87 48.15 2.94
C ASP A 512 -10.36 47.01 2.04
N VAL A 513 -11.18 46.52 1.13
CA VAL A 513 -10.76 45.50 0.15
C VAL A 513 -10.39 46.17 -1.16
N VAL A 514 -9.20 45.87 -1.67
CA VAL A 514 -8.60 46.50 -2.85
C VAL A 514 -8.21 45.41 -3.85
N GLU A 515 -8.65 45.53 -5.09
CA GLU A 515 -8.17 44.71 -6.20
C GLU A 515 -6.84 45.27 -6.69
N ALA A 516 -5.76 44.49 -6.55
CA ALA A 516 -4.43 44.85 -7.03
C ALA A 516 -4.39 44.73 -8.56
N MET A 517 -4.20 45.87 -9.23
CA MET A 517 -4.15 45.98 -10.70
C MET A 517 -2.70 45.88 -11.21
N VAL A 518 -1.75 46.49 -10.50
CA VAL A 518 -0.31 46.42 -10.78
C VAL A 518 0.43 46.19 -9.47
N ALA A 519 1.04 45.02 -9.32
CA ALA A 519 1.77 44.63 -8.10
C ALA A 519 3.03 43.83 -8.49
N GLU A 520 4.13 44.53 -8.71
CA GLU A 520 5.45 43.93 -8.96
C GLU A 520 6.17 43.67 -7.63
N VAL A 521 6.86 42.53 -7.54
CA VAL A 521 7.50 42.03 -6.30
C VAL A 521 8.64 42.95 -5.84
N GLU A 522 9.29 43.64 -6.78
CA GLU A 522 10.43 44.54 -6.53
C GLU A 522 9.99 45.97 -6.20
N GLN A 523 8.70 46.29 -6.38
CA GLN A 523 8.15 47.62 -6.14
C GLN A 523 7.43 47.72 -4.79
N LEU A 524 7.77 48.76 -4.01
CA LEU A 524 7.16 49.04 -2.70
C LEU A 524 5.78 49.72 -2.80
N TRP A 525 5.36 50.09 -4.01
CA TRP A 525 4.11 50.80 -4.30
C TRP A 525 3.32 50.03 -5.33
N TRP A 526 2.07 49.73 -5.01
CA TRP A 526 1.16 48.98 -5.88
C TRP A 526 0.00 49.86 -6.32
N GLN A 527 -0.52 49.61 -7.52
CA GLN A 527 -1.73 50.23 -8.02
C GLN A 527 -2.90 49.28 -7.82
N GLY A 528 -4.02 49.80 -7.32
CA GLY A 528 -5.23 49.00 -7.19
C GLY A 528 -6.50 49.83 -7.17
N ARG A 529 -7.62 49.12 -7.09
CA ARG A 529 -8.97 49.67 -7.03
C ARG A 529 -9.63 49.24 -5.74
N ASN A 530 -10.09 50.18 -4.91
CA ASN A 530 -10.90 49.82 -3.75
C ASN A 530 -12.27 49.31 -4.24
N VAL A 531 -12.64 48.11 -3.82
CA VAL A 531 -13.80 47.35 -4.30
C VAL A 531 -15.11 47.97 -3.81
N VAL A 532 -15.09 48.69 -2.69
CA VAL A 532 -16.27 49.26 -2.06
C VAL A 532 -16.62 50.62 -2.67
N ASN A 533 -15.62 51.51 -2.80
CA ASN A 533 -15.85 52.87 -3.30
C ASN A 533 -15.46 53.07 -4.78
N GLY A 534 -14.80 52.08 -5.40
CA GLY A 534 -14.39 52.12 -6.81
C GLY A 534 -13.18 53.01 -7.11
N GLU A 535 -12.57 53.65 -6.11
CA GLU A 535 -11.45 54.56 -6.31
C GLU A 535 -10.18 53.78 -6.73
N THR A 536 -9.45 54.33 -7.68
CA THR A 536 -8.20 53.75 -8.19
C THR A 536 -7.02 54.66 -7.90
N GLY A 537 -5.91 54.08 -7.46
CA GLY A 537 -4.68 54.84 -7.21
C GLY A 537 -3.56 53.96 -6.65
N TRP A 538 -2.49 54.61 -6.23
CA TRP A 538 -1.29 53.95 -5.72
C TRP A 538 -1.24 53.95 -4.20
N PHE A 539 -0.82 52.84 -3.61
CA PHE A 539 -0.67 52.66 -2.17
C PHE A 539 0.58 51.83 -1.84
N PRO A 540 1.16 51.97 -0.63
CA PRO A 540 2.29 51.15 -0.21
C PRO A 540 1.88 49.68 -0.07
N CYS A 541 2.67 48.75 -0.61
CA CYS A 541 2.37 47.31 -0.50
C CYS A 541 2.32 46.84 0.96
N ALA A 542 3.08 47.47 1.85
CA ALA A 542 3.09 47.19 3.28
C ALA A 542 1.78 47.56 4.00
N ALA A 543 0.92 48.38 3.39
CA ALA A 543 -0.35 48.80 3.99
C ALA A 543 -1.49 47.79 3.75
N VAL A 544 -1.24 46.73 2.98
CA VAL A 544 -2.25 45.72 2.64
C VAL A 544 -1.75 44.30 2.94
N ARG A 545 -2.69 43.36 3.09
CA ARG A 545 -2.42 41.92 3.23
C ARG A 545 -3.33 41.13 2.28
N PRO A 546 -2.99 39.89 1.89
CA PRO A 546 -3.88 39.09 1.04
C PRO A 546 -5.26 38.91 1.67
N PHE A 547 -6.32 39.22 0.92
CA PHE A 547 -7.69 39.02 1.38
C PHE A 547 -8.06 37.53 1.24
N ILE A 548 -8.13 36.81 2.36
CA ILE A 548 -8.47 35.38 2.38
C ILE A 548 -9.99 35.25 2.39
N CYS A 549 -10.57 34.88 1.23
CA CYS A 549 -11.97 34.47 1.16
C CYS A 549 -12.10 33.06 1.76
N VAL A 550 -12.52 32.97 3.02
CA VAL A 550 -12.73 31.67 3.68
C VAL A 550 -13.91 30.97 3.01
N ARG A 551 -13.64 30.06 2.07
CA ARG A 551 -14.68 29.19 1.49
C ARG A 551 -15.33 28.35 2.61
N ALA A 552 -16.65 28.47 2.72
CA ALA A 552 -17.47 27.84 3.74
C ALA A 552 -17.35 26.30 3.73
N VAL A 553 -16.92 25.73 4.85
CA VAL A 553 -17.19 24.33 5.20
C VAL A 553 -18.71 24.24 5.39
N ARG A 554 -19.38 23.32 4.67
CA ARG A 554 -20.83 23.08 4.82
C ARG A 554 -21.15 22.81 6.30
N SER A 555 -21.77 23.77 6.97
CA SER A 555 -22.32 23.63 8.32
C SER A 555 -23.68 22.93 8.25
N PHE A 556 -23.99 22.11 9.26
CA PHE A 556 -25.30 21.46 9.41
C PHE A 556 -26.34 22.37 10.10
N GLY A 557 -26.02 23.67 10.26
CA GLY A 557 -26.80 24.66 11.00
C GLY A 557 -26.01 25.30 12.15
N SER A 558 -26.62 26.26 12.83
CA SER A 558 -26.15 26.86 14.08
C SER A 558 -27.00 26.40 15.25
N ALA A 559 -26.40 26.27 16.43
CA ALA A 559 -27.12 25.96 17.66
C ALA A 559 -26.70 26.94 18.76
N LYS A 560 -27.64 27.40 19.58
CA LYS A 560 -27.41 28.32 20.71
C LYS A 560 -27.33 27.53 22.01
N ALA A 561 -26.27 27.73 22.80
CA ALA A 561 -26.16 27.13 24.13
C ALA A 561 -27.22 27.68 25.07
N ARG A 562 -28.00 26.80 25.70
CA ARG A 562 -28.98 27.13 26.74
C ARG A 562 -28.42 27.01 28.16
N TYR A 563 -27.31 26.29 28.32
CA TYR A 563 -26.69 26.06 29.61
C TYR A 563 -25.17 26.07 29.47
N ASP A 564 -24.48 26.50 30.52
CA ASP A 564 -23.03 26.38 30.61
C ASP A 564 -22.61 24.91 30.62
N PHE A 565 -21.54 24.60 29.87
CA PHE A 565 -20.92 23.28 29.85
C PHE A 565 -19.40 23.41 29.91
N CYS A 566 -18.77 22.78 30.90
CA CYS A 566 -17.31 22.77 31.05
C CYS A 566 -16.71 21.52 30.41
N ALA A 567 -15.85 21.71 29.39
CA ALA A 567 -15.09 20.63 28.78
C ALA A 567 -14.21 19.90 29.81
N ARG A 568 -14.26 18.58 29.80
CA ARG A 568 -13.49 17.70 30.69
C ARG A 568 -12.13 17.31 30.12
N ASP A 569 -12.00 17.36 28.80
CA ASP A 569 -10.75 17.07 28.08
C ASP A 569 -10.57 17.94 26.82
N ARG A 570 -9.49 17.70 26.06
CA ARG A 570 -9.13 18.49 24.89
C ARG A 570 -10.03 18.25 23.67
N THR A 571 -10.87 17.22 23.69
CA THR A 571 -11.78 16.84 22.61
C THR A 571 -13.17 17.46 22.77
N GLU A 572 -13.51 17.94 23.96
CA GLU A 572 -14.77 18.61 24.27
C GLU A 572 -14.68 20.16 24.12
N LEU A 573 -15.81 20.80 23.85
CA LEU A 573 -15.95 22.26 23.81
C LEU A 573 -16.60 22.77 25.08
N THR A 574 -16.02 23.80 25.67
CA THR A 574 -16.69 24.58 26.73
C THR A 574 -17.74 25.47 26.07
N LEU A 575 -18.96 25.43 26.58
CA LEU A 575 -20.08 26.29 26.17
C LEU A 575 -20.45 27.24 27.31
N ARG A 576 -20.83 28.47 26.99
CA ARG A 576 -21.53 29.38 27.89
C ARG A 576 -22.95 29.63 27.40
N GLU A 577 -23.89 29.79 28.31
CA GLU A 577 -25.27 30.14 27.97
C GLU A 577 -25.29 31.39 27.08
N GLY A 578 -25.95 31.28 25.92
CA GLY A 578 -26.01 32.32 24.89
C GLY A 578 -25.00 32.17 23.74
N ASP A 579 -24.01 31.29 23.86
CA ASP A 579 -23.03 31.05 22.80
C ASP A 579 -23.68 30.49 21.52
N ILE A 580 -23.20 30.94 20.36
CA ILE A 580 -23.64 30.42 19.04
C ILE A 580 -22.58 29.47 18.50
N ILE A 581 -22.94 28.19 18.38
CA ILE A 581 -22.07 27.11 17.94
C ILE A 581 -22.38 26.76 16.48
N ARG A 582 -21.36 26.71 15.64
CA ARG A 582 -21.48 26.18 14.28
C ARG A 582 -21.46 24.65 14.32
N VAL A 583 -22.56 23.99 13.96
CA VAL A 583 -22.66 22.53 14.02
C VAL A 583 -21.97 21.90 12.81
N LEU A 584 -20.95 21.06 13.06
CA LEU A 584 -20.13 20.40 12.04
C LEU A 584 -20.53 18.93 11.83
N SER A 585 -21.00 18.23 12.86
CA SER A 585 -21.54 16.87 12.74
C SER A 585 -22.48 16.53 13.89
N LYS A 586 -23.63 15.93 13.56
CA LYS A 586 -24.56 15.30 14.52
C LYS A 586 -24.40 13.77 14.59
N LYS A 587 -23.43 13.21 13.86
CA LYS A 587 -23.17 11.75 13.76
C LYS A 587 -21.88 11.37 14.49
N GLY A 588 -21.95 10.36 15.35
CA GLY A 588 -20.77 9.81 16.04
C GLY A 588 -21.10 9.26 17.42
N HIS A 589 -21.45 10.14 18.36
CA HIS A 589 -21.77 9.78 19.74
C HIS A 589 -23.25 10.08 20.06
N PRO A 590 -24.03 9.12 20.60
CA PRO A 590 -25.42 9.36 20.97
C PRO A 590 -25.51 10.50 21.99
N GLY A 591 -26.25 11.57 21.67
CA GLY A 591 -26.44 12.72 22.55
C GLY A 591 -25.32 13.77 22.52
N TRP A 592 -24.30 13.61 21.67
CA TRP A 592 -23.18 14.57 21.55
C TRP A 592 -23.00 15.03 20.11
N TRP A 593 -22.85 16.34 19.93
CA TRP A 593 -22.61 16.95 18.63
C TRP A 593 -21.20 17.52 18.56
N LYS A 594 -20.67 17.56 17.34
CA LYS A 594 -19.41 18.20 17.05
C LYS A 594 -19.68 19.55 16.44
N GLY A 595 -19.06 20.59 16.96
CA GLY A 595 -19.20 21.94 16.41
C GLY A 595 -17.96 22.77 16.64
N GLU A 596 -18.11 24.04 16.32
CA GLU A 596 -17.04 25.02 16.37
C GLU A 596 -17.54 26.31 17.02
N ILE A 597 -16.76 26.81 17.96
CA ILE A 597 -16.97 28.10 18.60
C ILE A 597 -15.62 28.80 18.75
N TYR A 598 -15.55 30.09 18.39
CA TYR A 598 -14.31 30.89 18.44
C TYR A 598 -13.09 30.23 17.77
N GLY A 599 -13.30 29.51 16.66
CA GLY A 599 -12.23 28.81 15.92
C GLY A 599 -11.74 27.51 16.55
N ARG A 600 -12.37 27.05 17.65
CA ARG A 600 -12.05 25.78 18.32
C ARG A 600 -13.12 24.74 17.99
N VAL A 601 -12.68 23.55 17.59
CA VAL A 601 -13.56 22.43 17.23
C VAL A 601 -13.53 21.35 18.31
N GLY A 602 -14.70 20.86 18.71
CA GLY A 602 -14.81 19.75 19.66
C GLY A 602 -16.25 19.31 19.89
N TRP A 603 -16.43 18.41 20.85
CA TRP A 603 -17.71 17.79 21.17
C TRP A 603 -18.44 18.53 22.29
N PHE A 604 -19.75 18.66 22.17
CA PHE A 604 -20.60 19.21 23.21
C PHE A 604 -21.92 18.43 23.28
N PRO A 605 -22.56 18.38 24.46
CA PRO A 605 -23.81 17.65 24.64
C PRO A 605 -24.97 18.33 23.89
N ALA A 606 -25.69 17.57 23.07
CA ALA A 606 -26.78 18.06 22.22
C ALA A 606 -27.94 18.65 23.03
N ASN A 607 -28.18 18.15 24.25
CA ASN A 607 -29.22 18.63 25.15
C ASN A 607 -28.89 19.96 25.84
N TYR A 608 -27.68 20.50 25.65
CA TYR A 608 -27.26 21.80 26.21
C TYR A 608 -27.42 22.94 25.20
N VAL A 609 -27.87 22.63 23.98
CA VAL A 609 -28.06 23.61 22.91
C VAL A 609 -29.46 23.51 22.32
N GLU A 610 -29.92 24.59 21.72
CA GLU A 610 -31.14 24.65 20.92
C GLU A 610 -30.77 25.01 19.48
N GLU A 611 -31.31 24.29 18.50
CA GLU A 611 -31.06 24.58 17.08
C GLU A 611 -31.72 25.89 16.67
N ASP A 612 -30.93 26.81 16.12
CA ASP A 612 -31.44 28.07 15.59
C ASP A 612 -31.80 27.84 14.12
N TYR A 613 -33.09 27.62 13.85
CA TYR A 613 -33.62 27.48 12.49
C TYR A 613 -33.83 28.86 11.85
N SER A 614 -32.78 29.67 11.74
CA SER A 614 -32.84 30.88 10.92
C SER A 614 -32.49 30.51 9.48
N GLU A 615 -33.51 30.19 8.68
CA GLU A 615 -33.42 30.15 7.22
C GLU A 615 -33.04 31.55 6.70
N TYR A 616 -31.85 31.73 6.13
CA TYR A 616 -31.61 32.71 5.07
C TYR A 616 -30.53 32.20 4.12
N CYS A 617 -30.85 32.30 2.83
CA CYS A 617 -30.18 31.77 1.64
C CYS A 617 -28.72 32.15 1.44
#